data_AF-A0A9X6ACP3-F1
#
_entry.id   AF-A0A9X6ACP3-F1
#
_cell.length_a   1.000
_cell.length_b   1.000
_cell.length_c   1.000
_cell.angle_alpha   90.00
_cell.angle_beta   90.00
_cell.angle_gamma   90.00
#
_symmetry.space_group_name_H-M   'P 1'
#
loop_
_entity.id
_entity.type
_entity.pdbx_description
1 polymer ?
#
loop_
_entity_poly.entity_id
_entity_poly.type
_entity_poly.pdbx_seq_one_letter_code
_entity_poly.pdbx_strand_id
1 'polypeptide(L)' 'PRQVIGGVRDGSVVSLHFGYADTVAALPAVLEELGRRGLRAVTTTELLS' A
#
# COMPACT_ATOMS: atom_id res chain seq x y z
N PRO A 1 -5.94 -5.44 -6.04
CA PRO A 1 -5.18 -4.17 -6.26
C PRO A 1 -6.05 -2.92 -6.47
N ARG A 2 -7.00 -2.91 -7.43
CA ARG A 2 -7.75 -1.69 -7.82
C ARG A 2 -8.58 -1.04 -6.71
N GLN A 3 -9.16 -1.83 -5.81
CA GLN A 3 -9.99 -1.34 -4.70
C GLN A 3 -9.19 -0.57 -3.65
N VAL A 4 -8.03 -1.11 -3.24
CA VAL A 4 -7.14 -0.44 -2.26
C VAL A 4 -6.67 0.89 -2.80
N ILE A 5 -6.17 0.90 -4.03
CA ILE A 5 -5.67 2.11 -4.69
C ILE A 5 -6.76 3.19 -4.83
N GLY A 6 -8.03 2.81 -5.01
CA GLY A 6 -9.13 3.78 -5.13
C GLY A 6 -9.50 4.51 -3.83
N GLY A 7 -9.22 3.91 -2.66
CA GLY A 7 -9.62 4.46 -1.36
C GLY A 7 -8.48 4.98 -0.48
N VAL A 8 -7.22 4.79 -0.88
CA VAL A 8 -6.05 5.25 -0.09
C VAL A 8 -5.88 6.76 -0.21
N ARG A 9 -5.63 7.39 0.94
CA ARG A 9 -5.30 8.80 1.15
C ARG A 9 -4.13 8.95 2.12
N ASP A 10 -3.61 10.16 2.26
CA ASP A 10 -2.59 10.49 3.27
C ASP A 10 -3.01 10.00 4.66
N GLY A 11 -2.08 9.38 5.38
CA GLY A 11 -2.34 8.83 6.70
C GLY A 11 -3.03 7.45 6.73
N SER A 12 -3.38 6.87 5.59
CA SER A 12 -4.08 5.57 5.58
C SER A 12 -3.19 4.42 6.04
N VAL A 13 -3.73 3.54 6.88
CA VAL A 13 -3.13 2.24 7.20
C VAL A 13 -3.78 1.17 6.34
N VAL A 14 -3.00 0.46 5.54
CA VAL A 14 -3.47 -0.61 4.66
C VAL A 14 -3.12 -1.96 5.27
N SER A 15 -4.13 -2.78 5.56
CA SER A 15 -3.92 -4.17 5.97
C SER A 15 -3.67 -5.04 4.74
N LEU A 16 -2.57 -5.79 4.74
CA LEU A 16 -2.24 -6.77 3.71
C LEU A 16 -2.13 -8.15 4.35
N HIS A 17 -2.75 -9.16 3.73
CA HIS A 17 -2.67 -10.55 4.17
C HIS A 17 -1.98 -11.39 3.09
N PHE A 18 -0.77 -11.90 3.39
CA PHE A 18 0.06 -12.64 2.45
C PHE A 18 -0.21 -14.16 2.44
N GLY A 19 -1.45 -14.58 2.73
CA GLY A 19 -1.86 -15.99 2.70
C GLY A 19 -1.95 -16.59 1.29
N TYR A 20 -1.91 -15.75 0.26
CA TYR A 20 -1.92 -16.16 -1.15
C TYR A 20 -0.70 -15.58 -1.86
N ALA A 21 0.02 -16.41 -2.63
CA ALA A 21 1.20 -16.00 -3.38
C ALA A 21 0.92 -14.83 -4.33
N ASP A 22 -0.28 -14.78 -4.91
CA ASP A 22 -0.72 -13.72 -5.81
C ASP A 22 -0.78 -12.34 -5.14
N THR A 23 -1.03 -12.28 -3.82
CA THR A 23 -1.00 -11.00 -3.07
C THR A 23 0.43 -10.48 -2.96
N VAL A 24 1.42 -11.37 -2.77
CA VAL A 24 2.84 -11.00 -2.73
C VAL A 24 3.30 -10.56 -4.11
N ALA A 25 2.92 -11.30 -5.16
CA ALA A 25 3.23 -10.95 -6.54
C ALA A 25 2.66 -9.58 -6.97
N ALA A 26 1.53 -9.17 -6.39
CA ALA A 26 0.92 -7.88 -6.66
C ALA A 26 1.56 -6.70 -5.89
N LEU A 27 2.37 -6.95 -4.85
CA LEU A 27 2.91 -5.90 -3.98
C LEU A 27 3.78 -4.87 -4.72
N PRO A 28 4.72 -5.26 -5.62
CA PRO A 28 5.53 -4.28 -6.34
C PRO A 28 4.68 -3.27 -7.14
N ALA A 29 3.68 -3.76 -7.87
CA ALA A 29 2.79 -2.92 -8.67
C ALA A 29 1.93 -1.96 -7.82
N VAL A 30 1.54 -2.40 -6.60
CA VAL A 30 0.83 -1.54 -5.65
C VAL A 30 1.73 -0.41 -5.18
N LEU A 31 2.99 -0.69 -4.83
CA LEU A 31 3.94 0.33 -4.37
C LEU A 31 4.27 1.34 -5.48
N GLU A 32 4.40 0.88 -6.73
CA GLU A 32 4.63 1.77 -7.88
C GLU A 32 3.45 2.75 -8.07
N GLU A 33 2.22 2.26 -8.02
CA GLU A 33 1.03 3.10 -8.19
C GLU A 33 0.83 4.09 -7.02
N LEU A 34 1.22 3.72 -5.79
CA LEU A 34 1.27 4.67 -4.67
C LEU A 34 2.29 5.78 -4.96
N GLY A 35 3.48 5.43 -5.42
CA GLY A 35 4.52 6.39 -5.79
C GLY A 35 4.07 7.34 -6.91
N ARG A 36 3.38 6.84 -7.93
CA ARG A 36 2.78 7.65 -9.01
C ARG A 36 1.77 8.69 -8.50
N ARG A 37 1.16 8.45 -7.33
CA ARG A 37 0.22 9.37 -6.68
C ARG A 37 0.88 10.32 -5.68
N GLY A 38 2.22 10.30 -5.58
CA GLY A 38 2.96 11.07 -4.59
C GLY A 38 2.89 10.51 -3.18
N LEU A 39 2.37 9.29 -3.01
CA LEU A 39 2.28 8.62 -1.72
C LEU A 39 3.52 7.76 -1.48
N ARG A 40 3.97 7.72 -0.23
CA ARG A 40 5.07 6.86 0.22
C ARG A 40 4.56 5.82 1.21
N ALA A 41 4.90 4.56 0.97
CA ALA A 41 4.74 3.52 1.99
C ALA A 41 5.78 3.74 3.09
N VAL A 42 5.31 3.85 4.33
CA VAL A 42 6.13 4.04 5.53
C VAL A 42 5.80 2.95 6.54
N THR A 43 6.70 2.75 7.49
CA THR A 43 6.41 1.94 8.68
C THR A 43 5.37 2.63 9.56
N THR A 44 4.72 1.85 10.43
CA THR A 44 3.74 2.42 11.39
C THR A 44 4.39 3.41 12.37
N THR A 45 5.66 3.24 12.72
CA THR A 45 6.38 4.17 13.60
C THR A 45 6.57 5.53 12.91
N GLU A 46 7.07 5.53 11.66
CA GLU A 46 7.23 6.75 10.86
C GLU A 46 5.90 7.46 10.62
N LEU A 47 4.78 6.73 10.56
CA LEU A 47 3.46 7.30 10.37
C LEU A 47 2.93 8.05 11.60
N LEU A 48 3.31 7.60 12.80
CA LEU A 48 2.75 8.08 14.08
C LEU A 48 3.69 9.00 14.86
N SER A 49 4.90 9.25 14.34
CA SER A 49 5.90 10.15 14.93
C SER A 49 5.81 11.53 14.32
#